data_AF-A0A6M3Z2K6-F1
#
_entry.id   AF-A0A6M3Z2K6-F1
#
_cell.length_a   1.000
_cell.length_b   1.000
_cell.length_c   1.000
_cell.angle_alpha   90.00
_cell.angle_beta   90.00
_cell.angle_gamma   90.00
#
_symmetry.space_group_name_H-M   'P 1'
#
loop_
_entity.id
_entity.type
_entity.pdbx_description
1 polymer ?
#
loop_
_entity_poly.entity_id
_entity_poly.type
_entity_poly.pdbx_seq_one_letter_code
_entity_poly.pdbx_strand_id
1 'polypeptide(L)'
;MESKRLDNAALAAGISPSYINAHGKPQSIAAVTKQRLLDAMHRSTAATKVAVNPLPNVKIFTHGKKMSLPVAGRGEYQWILT
;
A
#
# COMPACT_ATOMS: atom_id res chain seq x y z
N MET A 1 20.26 -12.01 -4.01
CA MET A 1 19.61 -11.24 -2.92
C MET A 1 18.84 -10.02 -3.43
N GLU A 2 19.32 -9.33 -4.48
CA GLU A 2 18.65 -8.15 -5.06
C GLU A 2 17.24 -8.41 -5.62
N SER A 3 17.03 -9.53 -6.35
CA SER A 3 15.70 -9.87 -6.88
C SER A 3 14.64 -9.97 -5.79
N LYS A 4 14.97 -10.60 -4.64
CA LYS A 4 14.03 -10.74 -3.51
C LYS A 4 13.66 -9.38 -2.90
N ARG A 5 14.59 -8.42 -2.86
CA ARG A 5 14.32 -7.06 -2.39
C ARG A 5 13.39 -6.32 -3.36
N LEU A 6 13.68 -6.41 -4.66
CA LEU A 6 12.84 -5.83 -5.71
C LEU A 6 11.41 -6.40 -5.69
N ASP A 7 11.29 -7.72 -5.57
CA ASP A 7 9.99 -8.40 -5.52
C ASP A 7 9.17 -7.99 -4.30
N ASN A 8 9.82 -7.89 -3.12
CA ASN A 8 9.15 -7.43 -1.90
C ASN A 8 8.72 -5.96 -1.99
N ALA A 9 9.57 -5.09 -2.56
CA ALA A 9 9.24 -3.68 -2.75
C ALA A 9 8.06 -3.51 -3.73
N ALA A 10 8.07 -4.25 -4.84
CA ALA A 10 6.99 -4.27 -5.81
C ALA A 10 5.68 -4.73 -5.17
N LEU A 11 5.71 -5.82 -4.42
CA LEU A 11 4.53 -6.33 -3.72
C LEU A 11 3.99 -5.33 -2.68
N ALA A 12 4.86 -4.70 -1.89
CA ALA A 12 4.47 -3.70 -0.90
C ALA A 12 3.85 -2.44 -1.55
N ALA A 13 4.25 -2.11 -2.77
CA ALA A 13 3.67 -1.04 -3.56
C ALA A 13 2.38 -1.44 -4.31
N GLY A 14 1.90 -2.68 -4.14
CA GLY A 14 0.69 -3.18 -4.82
C GLY A 14 0.92 -3.63 -6.27
N ILE A 15 2.17 -3.82 -6.69
CA ILE A 15 2.51 -4.36 -8.01
C ILE A 15 2.48 -5.89 -7.93
N SER A 16 1.50 -6.51 -8.61
CA SER A 16 1.38 -7.97 -8.67
C SER A 16 2.58 -8.61 -9.39
N PRO A 17 3.08 -9.78 -8.94
CA PRO A 17 4.17 -10.49 -9.61
C PRO A 17 3.73 -11.15 -10.93
N SER A 18 2.43 -11.36 -11.14
CA SER A 18 1.86 -12.00 -12.32
C SER A 18 0.40 -11.60 -12.55
N TYR A 19 -0.12 -11.94 -13.72
CA TYR A 19 -1.53 -11.73 -14.10
C TYR A 19 -2.01 -12.86 -15.02
N ILE A 20 -3.32 -12.92 -15.25
CA ILE A 20 -3.91 -13.79 -16.28
C ILE A 20 -4.01 -12.98 -17.57
N ASN A 21 -3.33 -13.42 -18.63
CA ASN A 21 -3.35 -12.71 -19.91
C ASN A 21 -4.68 -12.91 -20.66
N ALA A 22 -4.85 -12.20 -21.78
CA ALA A 22 -6.07 -12.25 -22.59
C ALA A 22 -6.41 -13.66 -23.13
N HIS A 23 -5.44 -14.59 -23.11
CA HIS A 23 -5.64 -15.99 -23.50
C HIS A 23 -5.94 -16.90 -22.29
N GLY A 24 -6.17 -16.34 -21.11
CA GLY A 24 -6.46 -17.10 -19.88
C GLY A 24 -5.23 -17.74 -19.23
N LYS A 25 -4.01 -17.38 -19.64
CA LYS A 25 -2.78 -18.02 -19.14
C LYS A 25 -2.09 -17.15 -18.09
N PRO A 26 -1.54 -17.74 -17.01
CA PRO A 26 -0.67 -17.03 -16.09
C PRO A 26 0.56 -16.47 -16.80
N GLN A 27 0.88 -15.20 -16.55
CA GLN A 27 2.04 -14.52 -17.11
C GLN A 27 2.74 -13.69 -16.03
N SER A 28 4.04 -13.90 -15.88
CA SER A 28 4.86 -13.19 -14.90
C SER A 28 5.23 -11.78 -15.38
N ILE A 29 5.35 -10.85 -14.44
CA ILE A 29 5.88 -9.50 -14.68
C ILE A 29 7.40 -9.53 -14.59
N ALA A 30 8.07 -9.06 -15.65
CA ALA A 30 9.53 -9.00 -15.70
C ALA A 30 10.10 -8.03 -14.66
N ALA A 31 11.31 -8.31 -14.16
CA ALA A 31 11.99 -7.48 -13.16
C ALA A 31 12.14 -6.01 -13.60
N VAL A 32 12.46 -5.76 -14.87
CA VAL A 32 12.58 -4.40 -15.42
C VAL A 32 11.26 -3.62 -15.35
N THR A 33 10.13 -4.31 -15.55
CA THR A 33 8.80 -3.70 -15.45
C THR A 33 8.49 -3.35 -14.00
N LYS A 34 8.79 -4.24 -13.05
CA LYS A 34 8.62 -3.97 -11.61
C LYS A 34 9.43 -2.73 -11.19
N GLN A 35 10.69 -2.65 -11.60
CA GLN A 35 11.55 -1.51 -11.31
C GLN A 35 10.98 -0.20 -11.86
N ARG A 36 10.61 -0.16 -13.14
CA ARG A 36 10.08 1.07 -13.77
C ARG A 36 8.77 1.53 -13.15
N LEU A 37 7.89 0.59 -12.79
CA LEU A 37 6.63 0.93 -12.10
C LEU A 37 6.89 1.48 -10.70
N LEU A 38 7.81 0.87 -9.95
CA LEU A 38 8.24 1.41 -8.65
C LEU A 38 8.80 2.82 -8.79
N ASP A 39 9.70 3.05 -9.74
CA ASP A 39 10.28 4.38 -9.98
C ASP A 39 9.20 5.41 -10.35
N ALA A 40 8.18 5.01 -11.12
CA ALA A 40 7.06 5.86 -11.49
C ALA A 40 6.18 6.24 -10.29
N MET A 41 5.94 5.33 -9.36
CA MET A 41 5.18 5.60 -8.13
C MET A 41 5.93 6.58 -7.21
N HIS A 42 7.22 6.37 -7.01
CA HIS A 42 8.03 7.16 -6.08
C HIS A 42 8.47 8.52 -6.62
N ARG A 43 8.32 8.81 -7.92
CA ARG A 43 8.59 10.15 -8.49
C ARG A 43 7.73 11.25 -7.87
N SER A 44 6.58 10.90 -7.26
CA SER A 44 5.65 11.86 -6.66
C SER A 44 5.70 11.93 -5.13
N THR A 45 6.45 11.05 -4.47
CA THR A 45 6.54 11.02 -3.00
C THR A 45 7.93 10.55 -2.59
N ALA A 46 8.82 11.50 -2.28
CA ALA A 46 9.90 11.19 -1.36
C ALA A 46 9.24 10.53 -0.14
N ALA A 47 9.66 9.31 0.20
CA ALA A 47 9.10 8.56 1.31
C ALA A 47 9.46 9.30 2.61
N THR A 48 8.67 10.32 2.94
CA THR A 48 8.70 10.95 4.25
C THR A 48 8.36 9.84 5.21
N LYS A 49 9.35 9.45 6.02
CA LYS A 49 9.22 8.51 7.13
C LYS A 49 7.95 8.91 7.89
N VAL A 50 6.87 8.16 7.68
CA VAL A 50 5.56 8.52 8.21
C VAL A 50 5.71 8.44 9.72
N ALA A 51 5.69 9.60 10.38
CA ALA A 51 5.50 9.67 11.83
C ALA A 51 4.27 8.80 12.14
N VAL A 52 4.30 8.06 13.26
CA VAL A 52 3.17 7.18 13.61
C VAL A 52 1.94 8.07 13.82
N ASN A 53 1.12 8.22 12.78
CA ASN A 53 -0.15 8.92 12.89
C ASN A 53 -1.07 8.04 13.73
N PRO A 54 -1.74 8.61 14.75
CA PRO A 54 -2.62 7.84 15.62
C PRO A 54 -3.81 7.26 14.84
N LEU A 55 -4.18 7.88 13.73
CA LEU A 55 -5.24 7.43 12.83
C LEU A 55 -4.73 7.38 11.39
N PRO A 56 -5.30 6.52 10.53
CA PRO A 56 -5.08 6.63 9.08
C PRO A 56 -5.62 7.97 8.57
N ASN A 57 -5.01 8.51 7.51
CA ASN A 57 -5.46 9.77 6.89
C ASN A 57 -6.93 9.73 6.44
N VAL A 58 -7.41 8.55 6.02
CA VAL A 58 -8.81 8.31 5.69
C VAL A 58 -9.21 6.89 6.07
N LYS A 59 -10.45 6.71 6.54
CA LYS A 59 -11.06 5.39 6.81
C LYS A 59 -12.46 5.36 6.21
N ILE A 60 -12.72 4.35 5.38
CA ILE A 60 -14.01 4.16 4.70
C ILE A 60 -14.77 3.03 5.41
N PHE A 61 -16.06 3.27 5.69
CA PHE A 61 -16.97 2.28 6.28
C PHE A 61 -18.20 2.08 5.40
N THR A 62 -18.79 0.88 5.45
CA THR A 62 -20.09 0.59 4.83
C THR A 62 -21.21 0.88 5.82
N HIS A 63 -22.26 1.58 5.37
CA HIS A 63 -23.43 1.86 6.18
C HIS A 63 -24.07 0.59 6.77
N GLY A 64 -24.58 0.68 8.00
CA GLY A 64 -25.21 -0.44 8.71
C GLY A 64 -24.24 -1.47 9.31
N LYS A 65 -22.91 -1.34 9.10
CA LYS A 65 -21.89 -2.17 9.76
C LYS A 65 -21.24 -1.42 10.91
N LYS A 66 -20.80 -2.15 11.94
CA LYS A 66 -20.04 -1.59 13.06
C LYS A 66 -18.79 -0.87 12.55
N MET A 67 -18.65 0.40 12.88
CA MET A 67 -17.50 1.24 12.50
C MET A 67 -16.45 1.20 13.63
N SER A 68 -15.33 0.50 13.40
CA SER A 68 -14.20 0.44 14.34
C SER A 68 -12.99 1.17 13.76
N LEU A 69 -12.52 2.19 14.47
CA LEU A 69 -11.35 3.00 14.10
C LEU A 69 -10.28 2.86 15.18
N PRO A 70 -9.28 1.97 15.01
CA PRO A 70 -8.23 1.79 16.00
C PRO A 70 -7.31 3.01 16.05
N VAL A 71 -7.02 3.47 17.27
CA VAL A 71 -6.08 4.56 17.55
C VAL A 71 -4.73 3.97 17.91
N ALA A 72 -3.70 4.29 17.14
CA ALA A 72 -2.31 3.97 17.45
C ALA A 72 -1.69 5.05 18.36
N GLY A 73 -0.58 4.71 19.03
CA GLY A 73 0.09 5.62 19.96
C GLY A 73 -0.24 5.31 21.42
N ARG A 74 -0.02 6.29 22.30
CA ARG A 74 -0.21 6.17 23.76
C ARG A 74 -0.74 7.49 24.30
N GLY A 75 -1.43 7.42 25.44
CA GLY A 75 -2.07 8.57 26.08
C GLY A 75 -3.55 8.68 25.74
N GLU A 76 -4.16 9.79 26.18
CA GLU A 76 -5.57 10.06 25.96
C GLU A 76 -5.78 10.88 24.69
N TYR A 77 -6.81 10.51 23.91
CA TYR A 77 -7.18 11.18 22.68
C TYR A 77 -8.63 11.68 22.80
N GLN A 78 -8.85 12.96 22.56
CA GLN A 78 -10.16 13.53 22.34
C GLN A 78 -10.41 13.66 20.83
N TRP A 79 -11.60 13.30 20.37
CA TRP A 79 -11.94 13.35 18.95
C TRP A 79 -13.33 13.93 18.73
N ILE A 80 -13.49 14.57 17.59
CA ILE A 80 -14.75 15.07 17.06
C ILE A 80 -14.93 14.52 15.65
N LEU A 81 -16.12 14.02 15.35
CA LEU A 81 -16.55 13.67 14.00
C LEU A 81 -17.73 14.59 13.68
N THR A 82 -17.58 15.41 12.65
CA THR A 82 -18.59 16.40 12.21
C THR A 82 -19.23 15.93 10.91
#